data_AF-A0A1M5VJ97-F1
#
_entry.id   AF-A0A1M5VJ97-F1
#
_cell.length_a   1.000
_cell.length_b   1.000
_cell.length_c   1.000
_cell.angle_alpha   90.00
_cell.angle_beta   90.00
_cell.angle_gamma   90.00
#
_symmetry.space_group_name_H-M   'P 1'
#
loop_
_entity.id
_entity.type
_entity.pdbx_description
1 polymer ?
#
loop_
_entity_poly.entity_id
_entity_poly.type
_entity_poly.pdbx_seq_one_letter_code
_entity_poly.pdbx_strand_id
1 'polypeptide(L)'
;MELEHERDIWGDFKKGDWHAYTLLYDTYYKRLNNYGYKFTRDVALIEDAIQDLFVKLWTNRETLGEPSSVKNYLYKALRHALFRKIKTQRKFTLAPTENYDYTFELSWHDHLVVDEDERELQRIIKDVTGKLPARQQEIVYMRFYEGLSYEEIAEIMSININSVYKLWYKTVDNLKDALRHLLCVLLVYCVSRTGTEG
;
A
#
# COMPACT_ATOMS: atom_id res chain seq x y z
N MET A 1 19.62 13.20 3.03
CA MET A 1 19.63 13.39 1.57
C MET A 1 18.23 13.31 0.95
N GLU A 2 17.56 12.16 0.76
CA GLU A 2 16.18 12.15 0.18
C GLU A 2 15.14 12.91 1.04
N LEU A 3 15.16 12.76 2.36
CA LEU A 3 14.20 13.42 3.28
C LEU A 3 14.44 14.93 3.48
N GLU A 4 15.65 15.43 3.21
CA GLU A 4 15.93 16.88 3.21
C GLU A 4 15.40 17.50 1.93
N HIS A 5 15.65 16.84 0.80
CA HIS A 5 15.12 17.27 -0.49
C HIS A 5 13.58 17.32 -0.51
N GLU A 6 12.89 16.33 0.07
CA GLU A 6 11.42 16.35 0.14
C GLU A 6 10.85 17.50 1.00
N ARG A 7 11.53 17.84 2.10
CA ARG A 7 11.12 18.96 2.96
C ARG A 7 11.34 20.31 2.29
N ASP A 8 12.43 20.45 1.55
CA ASP A 8 12.69 21.66 0.76
C ASP A 8 11.62 21.85 -0.31
N ILE A 9 11.29 20.78 -1.05
CA ILE A 9 10.21 20.80 -2.04
C ILE A 9 8.87 21.17 -1.39
N TRP A 10 8.53 20.61 -0.23
CA TRP A 10 7.31 20.95 0.48
C TRP A 10 7.27 22.41 0.92
N GLY A 11 8.40 22.93 1.42
CA GLY A 11 8.55 24.33 1.80
C GLY A 11 8.34 25.28 0.64
N ASP A 12 8.90 24.98 -0.53
CA ASP A 12 8.74 25.81 -1.74
C ASP A 12 7.33 25.71 -2.34
N PHE A 13 6.74 24.51 -2.31
CA PHE A 13 5.32 24.30 -2.64
C PHE A 13 4.41 25.20 -1.78
N LYS A 14 4.65 25.29 -0.47
CA LYS A 14 3.86 26.14 0.43
C LYS A 14 3.99 27.63 0.12
N LYS A 15 5.13 28.07 -0.42
CA LYS A 15 5.34 29.45 -0.90
C LYS A 15 4.64 29.73 -2.23
N GLY A 16 3.99 28.74 -2.84
CA GLY A 16 3.31 28.87 -4.12
C GLY A 16 4.20 28.59 -5.32
N ASP A 17 5.33 27.91 -5.15
CA ASP A 17 6.12 27.44 -6.28
C ASP A 17 5.37 26.33 -7.04
N TRP A 18 5.00 26.63 -8.28
CA TRP A 18 4.32 25.69 -9.16
C TRP A 18 5.20 24.51 -9.57
N HIS A 19 6.51 24.72 -9.73
CA HIS A 19 7.45 23.65 -10.06
C HIS A 19 7.55 22.65 -8.92
N ALA A 20 7.62 23.13 -7.67
CA ALA A 20 7.61 22.26 -6.49
C ALA A 20 6.30 21.45 -6.38
N TYR A 21 5.16 22.05 -6.70
CA TYR A 21 3.89 21.33 -6.80
C TYR A 21 3.91 20.22 -7.84
N THR A 22 4.36 20.51 -9.06
CA THR A 22 4.47 19.51 -10.13
C THR A 22 5.42 18.38 -9.74
N LEU A 23 6.56 18.71 -9.12
CA LEU A 23 7.52 17.71 -8.66
C LEU A 23 6.93 16.78 -7.59
N LEU A 24 6.16 17.32 -6.62
CA LEU A 24 5.42 16.50 -5.66
C LEU A 24 4.40 15.60 -6.34
N TYR A 25 3.64 16.15 -7.29
CA TYR A 25 2.63 15.40 -8.02
C TYR A 25 3.26 14.22 -8.78
N ASP A 26 4.25 14.48 -9.62
CA ASP A 26 4.88 13.47 -10.47
C ASP A 26 5.59 12.38 -9.63
N THR A 27 6.22 12.78 -8.52
CA THR A 27 6.90 11.85 -7.61
C THR A 27 5.93 10.87 -6.95
N TYR A 28 4.76 11.36 -6.54
CA TYR A 28 3.83 10.58 -5.72
C TYR A 28 2.68 9.97 -6.50
N TYR A 29 2.33 10.48 -7.68
CA TYR A 29 1.17 10.04 -8.44
C TYR A 29 1.17 8.53 -8.67
N LYS A 30 2.25 7.96 -9.23
CA LYS A 30 2.34 6.51 -9.49
C LYS A 30 2.23 5.69 -8.21
N ARG A 31 2.88 6.12 -7.12
CA ARG A 31 2.88 5.43 -5.82
C ARG A 31 1.49 5.43 -5.17
N LEU A 32 0.86 6.60 -5.15
CA LEU A 32 -0.49 6.81 -4.63
C LEU A 32 -1.54 6.06 -5.44
N ASN A 33 -1.40 6.04 -6.78
CA ASN A 33 -2.28 5.29 -7.65
C ASN A 33 -2.15 3.78 -7.39
N ASN A 34 -0.92 3.26 -7.35
CA ASN A 34 -0.65 1.86 -6.98
C ASN A 34 -1.22 1.47 -5.61
N TYR A 35 -1.16 2.37 -4.63
CA TYR A 35 -1.76 2.16 -3.31
C TYR A 35 -3.29 2.18 -3.37
N GLY A 36 -3.89 3.10 -4.13
CA GLY A 36 -5.34 3.16 -4.36
C GLY A 36 -5.90 1.90 -5.00
N TYR A 37 -5.19 1.35 -6.00
CA TYR A 37 -5.55 0.08 -6.67
C TYR A 37 -5.69 -1.10 -5.72
N LYS A 38 -5.00 -1.04 -4.58
CA LYS A 38 -5.14 -2.09 -3.56
C LYS A 38 -6.52 -2.12 -2.94
N PHE A 39 -7.31 -1.05 -2.99
CA PHE A 39 -8.62 -0.98 -2.34
C PHE A 39 -9.80 -1.05 -3.31
N THR A 40 -9.58 -0.73 -4.59
CA THR A 40 -10.61 -0.69 -5.63
C THR A 40 -9.97 -0.83 -7.00
N ARG A 41 -10.71 -1.40 -7.97
CA ARG A 41 -10.32 -1.42 -9.39
C ARG A 41 -10.91 -0.28 -10.21
N ASP A 42 -11.70 0.58 -9.58
CA ASP A 42 -12.24 1.78 -10.20
C ASP A 42 -11.12 2.83 -10.32
N VAL A 43 -10.42 2.80 -11.46
CA VAL A 43 -9.29 3.69 -11.78
C VAL A 43 -9.73 5.15 -11.74
N ALA A 44 -10.90 5.45 -12.30
CA ALA A 44 -11.45 6.81 -12.32
C ALA A 44 -11.66 7.34 -10.91
N LEU A 45 -12.15 6.51 -9.98
CA LEU A 45 -12.30 6.90 -8.58
C LEU A 45 -10.95 7.15 -7.89
N ILE A 46 -9.91 6.36 -8.20
CA ILE A 46 -8.56 6.55 -7.65
C ILE A 46 -7.96 7.86 -8.16
N GLU A 47 -8.01 8.09 -9.47
CA GLU A 47 -7.50 9.29 -10.11
C GLU A 47 -8.21 10.54 -9.61
N ASP A 48 -9.54 10.50 -9.50
CA ASP A 48 -10.35 11.58 -8.94
C ASP A 48 -10.01 11.83 -7.45
N ALA A 49 -9.73 10.80 -6.66
CA ALA A 49 -9.28 10.95 -5.28
C ALA A 49 -7.89 11.60 -5.17
N ILE A 50 -6.97 11.25 -6.06
CA ILE A 50 -5.64 11.85 -6.13
C ILE A 50 -5.74 13.30 -6.60
N GLN A 51 -6.53 13.57 -7.64
CA GLN A 51 -6.73 14.93 -8.14
C GLN A 51 -7.35 15.83 -7.06
N ASP A 52 -8.41 15.38 -6.39
CA ASP A 52 -9.01 16.09 -5.25
C ASP A 52 -8.00 16.39 -4.14
N LEU A 53 -7.11 15.43 -3.83
CA LEU A 53 -6.06 15.60 -2.84
C LEU A 53 -5.11 16.73 -3.25
N PHE A 54 -4.58 16.69 -4.46
CA PHE A 54 -3.60 17.68 -4.91
C PHE A 54 -4.22 19.07 -5.15
N VAL A 55 -5.47 19.15 -5.60
CA VAL A 55 -6.22 20.41 -5.67
C VAL A 55 -6.41 21.02 -4.27
N LYS A 56 -6.78 20.20 -3.28
CA LYS A 56 -6.91 20.65 -1.88
C LYS A 56 -5.59 21.09 -1.29
N LEU A 57 -4.50 20.39 -1.61
CA LEU A 57 -3.15 20.78 -1.22
C LEU A 57 -2.82 22.16 -1.78
N TRP A 58 -2.95 22.36 -3.08
CA TRP A 58 -2.66 23.64 -3.73
C TRP A 58 -3.51 24.78 -3.18
N THR A 59 -4.81 24.54 -2.97
CA THR A 59 -5.75 25.54 -2.47
C THR A 59 -5.41 25.98 -1.04
N ASN A 60 -4.99 25.05 -0.19
CA ASN A 60 -4.72 25.29 1.22
C ASN A 60 -3.23 25.48 1.54
N ARG A 61 -2.35 25.53 0.54
CA ARG A 61 -0.88 25.45 0.69
C ARG A 61 -0.30 26.39 1.75
N GLU A 62 -0.84 27.61 1.84
CA GLU A 62 -0.36 28.65 2.78
C GLU A 62 -0.68 28.32 4.25
N THR A 63 -1.71 27.50 4.50
CA THR A 63 -2.15 27.13 5.86
C THR A 63 -1.73 25.72 6.27
N LEU A 64 -1.07 24.98 5.36
CA LEU A 64 -0.58 23.64 5.66
C LEU A 64 0.56 23.70 6.68
N GLY A 65 0.50 22.80 7.67
CA GLY A 65 1.60 22.58 8.60
C GLY A 65 2.84 22.00 7.93
N GLU A 66 3.88 21.80 8.73
CA GLU A 66 5.07 21.05 8.31
C GLU A 66 4.89 19.59 8.76
N PRO A 67 4.57 18.65 7.85
CA PRO A 67 4.44 17.26 8.23
C PRO A 67 5.81 16.68 8.60
N SER A 68 5.83 15.72 9.53
CA SER A 68 7.04 14.94 9.83
C SER A 68 7.53 14.14 8.62
N SER A 69 6.60 13.73 7.74
CA SER A 69 6.83 12.96 6.53
C SER A 69 5.77 13.36 5.49
N VAL A 70 6.20 13.99 4.39
CA VAL A 70 5.33 14.38 3.26
C VAL A 70 4.65 13.14 2.68
N LYS A 71 5.44 12.07 2.53
CA LYS A 71 4.96 10.74 2.15
C LYS A 71 3.78 10.31 3.01
N ASN A 72 3.98 10.20 4.32
CA ASN A 72 2.95 9.74 5.26
C ASN A 72 1.68 10.61 5.15
N TYR A 73 1.83 11.93 5.10
CA TYR A 73 0.71 12.86 4.92
C TYR A 73 -0.12 12.51 3.67
N LEU A 74 0.54 12.32 2.52
CA LEU A 74 -0.12 12.04 1.25
C LEU A 74 -0.85 10.68 1.27
N TYR A 75 -0.21 9.64 1.80
CA TYR A 75 -0.81 8.31 1.95
C TYR A 75 -2.06 8.36 2.83
N LYS A 76 -1.97 9.00 4.00
CA LYS A 76 -3.09 9.17 4.93
C LYS A 76 -4.25 9.93 4.27
N ALA A 77 -3.94 11.04 3.62
CA ALA A 77 -4.94 11.89 2.98
C ALA A 77 -5.65 11.18 1.81
N LEU A 78 -4.89 10.47 0.96
CA LEU A 78 -5.47 9.64 -0.10
C LEU A 78 -6.35 8.55 0.50
N ARG A 79 -5.86 7.80 1.49
CA ARG A 79 -6.61 6.70 2.11
C ARG A 79 -7.95 7.17 2.64
N HIS A 80 -7.97 8.31 3.33
CA HIS A 80 -9.19 8.94 3.83
C HIS A 80 -10.11 9.41 2.69
N ALA A 81 -9.58 10.01 1.63
CA ALA A 81 -10.36 10.42 0.46
C ALA A 81 -11.01 9.22 -0.24
N LEU A 82 -10.22 8.17 -0.49
CA LEU A 82 -10.65 6.94 -1.16
C LEU A 82 -11.74 6.24 -0.36
N PHE A 83 -11.56 6.07 0.96
CA PHE A 83 -12.56 5.40 1.80
C PHE A 83 -13.85 6.20 1.91
N ARG A 84 -13.79 7.53 1.89
CA ARG A 84 -14.99 8.36 1.79
C ARG A 84 -15.71 8.14 0.46
N LYS A 85 -15.01 8.15 -0.69
CA LYS A 85 -15.60 7.92 -2.01
C LYS A 85 -16.19 6.52 -2.14
N ILE A 86 -15.44 5.48 -1.75
CA ILE A 86 -15.90 4.08 -1.73
C ILE A 86 -17.13 3.93 -0.84
N LYS A 87 -17.12 4.51 0.37
CA LYS A 87 -18.29 4.46 1.27
C LYS A 87 -19.50 5.18 0.68
N THR A 88 -19.31 6.29 -0.01
CA THR A 88 -20.39 7.00 -0.70
C THR A 88 -20.96 6.16 -1.84
N GLN A 89 -20.12 5.58 -2.71
CA GLN A 89 -20.55 4.65 -3.75
C GLN A 89 -21.31 3.45 -3.15
N ARG A 90 -20.76 2.81 -2.11
CA ARG A 90 -21.41 1.69 -1.41
C ARG A 90 -22.69 2.09 -0.66
N LYS A 91 -22.85 3.34 -0.22
CA LYS A 91 -24.15 3.80 0.32
C LYS A 91 -25.24 3.83 -0.76
N PHE A 92 -24.89 3.98 -2.02
CA PHE A 92 -25.79 3.75 -3.15
C PHE A 92 -25.97 2.25 -3.48
N THR A 93 -25.22 1.35 -2.83
CA THR A 93 -25.22 -0.11 -3.04
C THR A 93 -25.32 -0.84 -1.69
N LEU A 94 -26.54 -0.91 -1.13
CA LEU A 94 -26.94 -1.52 0.16
C LEU A 94 -26.02 -2.66 0.71
N ALA A 95 -24.95 -2.34 1.46
CA ALA A 95 -24.34 -3.23 2.47
C ALA A 95 -23.27 -2.50 3.33
N PRO A 96 -23.44 -2.36 4.65
CA PRO A 96 -22.41 -1.85 5.55
C PRO A 96 -21.61 -3.00 6.17
N THR A 97 -20.43 -3.27 5.65
CA THR A 97 -19.39 -4.00 6.42
C THR A 97 -18.05 -3.29 6.24
N GLU A 98 -17.26 -3.24 7.32
CA GLU A 98 -15.88 -2.75 7.34
C GLU A 98 -14.89 -3.66 6.57
N ASN A 99 -15.41 -4.52 5.68
CA ASN A 99 -14.63 -5.31 4.75
C ASN A 99 -14.50 -4.52 3.45
N TYR A 100 -13.37 -3.83 3.28
CA TYR A 100 -12.94 -3.38 1.96
C TYR A 100 -12.20 -4.55 1.29
N ASP A 101 -12.47 -4.75 0.01
CA ASP A 101 -11.76 -5.75 -0.77
C ASP A 101 -10.37 -5.21 -1.06
N TYR A 102 -9.40 -5.60 -0.23
CA TYR A 102 -8.01 -5.27 -0.47
C TYR A 102 -7.40 -6.32 -1.41
N THR A 103 -6.86 -5.87 -2.53
CA THR A 103 -6.16 -6.72 -3.50
C THR A 103 -4.67 -6.50 -3.41
N PHE A 104 -3.94 -7.55 -3.02
CA PHE A 104 -2.49 -7.56 -3.06
C PHE A 104 -2.02 -7.93 -4.48
N GLU A 105 -1.70 -6.93 -5.30
CA GLU A 105 -1.05 -7.15 -6.61
C GLU A 105 0.28 -6.40 -6.68
N LEU A 106 1.40 -7.08 -6.91
CA LEU A 106 2.63 -6.37 -7.27
C LEU A 106 2.38 -5.58 -8.56
N SER A 107 2.47 -4.24 -8.47
CA SER A 107 2.46 -3.22 -9.53
C SER A 107 1.81 -3.57 -10.88
N TRP A 108 0.75 -2.84 -11.26
CA TRP A 108 0.22 -2.84 -12.64
C TRP A 108 1.25 -2.39 -13.70
N HIS A 109 2.32 -1.71 -13.29
CA HIS A 109 3.26 -1.04 -14.21
C HIS A 109 4.67 -1.61 -14.27
N ASP A 110 5.00 -2.64 -13.49
CA ASP A 110 6.32 -3.27 -13.56
C ASP A 110 6.23 -4.58 -14.36
N HIS A 111 5.84 -4.46 -15.62
CA HIS A 111 6.15 -5.46 -16.64
C HIS A 111 7.65 -5.34 -17.00
N LEU A 112 8.53 -5.57 -16.02
CA LEU A 112 9.93 -5.86 -16.34
C LEU A 112 10.00 -7.24 -17.00
N VAL A 113 11.04 -7.47 -17.79
CA VAL A 113 11.44 -8.81 -18.23
C VAL A 113 11.94 -9.55 -16.99
N VAL A 114 10.99 -10.06 -16.22
CA VAL A 114 11.20 -10.86 -15.02
C VAL A 114 11.52 -12.28 -15.49
N ASP A 115 12.65 -12.83 -15.02
CA ASP A 115 13.06 -14.23 -15.26
C ASP A 115 11.98 -15.20 -14.77
N GLU A 116 11.93 -16.41 -15.31
CA GLU A 116 10.88 -17.39 -15.00
C GLU A 116 10.82 -17.71 -13.50
N ASP A 117 12.00 -17.84 -12.86
CA ASP A 117 12.16 -18.04 -11.42
C ASP A 117 11.60 -16.88 -10.59
N GLU A 118 11.82 -15.64 -11.03
CA GLU A 118 11.34 -14.45 -10.31
C GLU A 118 9.81 -14.29 -10.48
N ARG A 119 9.25 -14.67 -11.64
CA ARG A 119 7.79 -14.72 -11.83
C ARG A 119 7.13 -15.76 -10.93
N GLU A 120 7.76 -16.92 -10.79
CA GLU A 120 7.29 -17.97 -9.90
C GLU A 120 7.35 -17.52 -8.43
N LEU A 121 8.45 -16.90 -8.01
CA LEU A 121 8.57 -16.34 -6.67
C LEU A 121 7.52 -15.26 -6.41
N GLN A 122 7.29 -14.33 -7.35
CA GLN A 122 6.25 -13.31 -7.22
C GLN A 122 4.84 -13.92 -7.13
N ARG A 123 4.57 -14.99 -7.87
CA ARG A 123 3.29 -15.73 -7.79
C ARG A 123 3.09 -16.34 -6.41
N ILE A 124 4.10 -17.00 -5.86
CA ILE A 124 4.04 -17.58 -4.51
C ILE A 124 3.81 -16.48 -3.47
N ILE A 125 4.54 -15.35 -3.57
CA ILE A 125 4.35 -14.21 -2.68
C ILE A 125 2.91 -13.69 -2.79
N LYS A 126 2.38 -13.52 -4.00
CA LYS A 126 1.00 -13.06 -4.23
C LYS A 126 -0.03 -14.02 -3.61
N ASP A 127 0.15 -15.33 -3.77
CA ASP A 127 -0.80 -16.32 -3.26
C ASP A 127 -0.78 -16.40 -1.73
N VAL A 128 0.41 -16.30 -1.12
CA VAL A 128 0.55 -16.32 0.35
C VAL A 128 0.01 -15.04 0.96
N THR A 129 0.38 -13.88 0.41
CA THR A 129 -0.08 -12.59 0.92
C THR A 129 -1.56 -12.35 0.65
N GLY A 130 -2.08 -12.81 -0.49
CA GLY A 130 -3.49 -12.73 -0.86
C GLY A 130 -4.45 -13.49 0.08
N LYS A 131 -3.94 -14.46 0.85
CA LYS A 131 -4.71 -15.17 1.89
C LYS A 131 -4.78 -14.44 3.22
N LEU A 132 -3.96 -13.40 3.41
CA LEU A 132 -4.00 -12.60 4.63
C LEU A 132 -5.27 -11.73 4.66
N PRO A 133 -5.83 -11.41 5.83
CA PRO A 133 -6.85 -10.37 5.95
C PRO A 133 -6.40 -9.02 5.36
N ALA A 134 -7.33 -8.24 4.82
CA ALA A 134 -7.06 -6.96 4.16
C ALA A 134 -6.12 -6.01 4.93
N ARG A 135 -6.32 -5.87 6.25
CA ARG A 135 -5.44 -5.04 7.10
C ARG A 135 -4.02 -5.57 7.21
N GLN A 136 -3.85 -6.89 7.18
CA GLN A 136 -2.53 -7.53 7.20
C GLN A 136 -1.82 -7.39 5.84
N GLN A 137 -2.57 -7.46 4.73
CA GLN A 137 -2.01 -7.16 3.41
C GLN A 137 -1.56 -5.70 3.31
N GLU A 138 -2.37 -4.77 3.84
CA GLU A 138 -2.06 -3.34 3.86
C GLU A 138 -0.78 -3.03 4.66
N ILE A 139 -0.60 -3.60 5.86
CA ILE A 139 0.61 -3.36 6.66
C ILE A 139 1.86 -3.96 6.00
N VAL A 140 1.75 -5.11 5.32
CA VAL A 140 2.85 -5.70 4.53
C VAL A 140 3.25 -4.76 3.40
N TYR A 141 2.26 -4.23 2.66
CA TYR A 141 2.52 -3.26 1.59
C TYR A 141 3.25 -2.03 2.13
N MET A 142 2.71 -1.39 3.17
CA MET A 142 3.31 -0.18 3.76
C MET A 142 4.71 -0.43 4.32
N ARG A 143 4.93 -1.56 4.98
CA ARG A 143 6.21 -1.84 5.66
C ARG A 143 7.31 -2.22 4.68
N PHE A 144 7.01 -3.08 3.71
CA PHE A 144 8.02 -3.64 2.81
C PHE A 144 8.17 -2.88 1.49
N TYR A 145 7.09 -2.38 0.91
CA TYR A 145 7.13 -1.70 -0.38
C TYR A 145 7.29 -0.18 -0.23
N GLU A 146 6.67 0.38 0.82
CA GLU A 146 6.77 1.81 1.11
C GLU A 146 7.82 2.14 2.18
N GLY A 147 8.37 1.14 2.88
CA GLY A 147 9.42 1.37 3.89
C GLY A 147 8.96 2.17 5.11
N LEU A 148 7.65 2.29 5.34
CA LEU A 148 7.09 3.14 6.40
C LEU A 148 7.40 2.57 7.79
N SER A 149 7.52 3.47 8.78
CA SER A 149 7.65 3.12 10.19
C SER A 149 6.31 2.66 10.79
N TYR A 150 6.33 2.01 11.95
CA TYR A 150 5.09 1.60 12.61
C TYR A 150 4.26 2.80 13.08
N GLU A 151 4.91 3.89 13.45
CA GLU A 151 4.29 5.18 13.78
C GLU A 151 3.57 5.76 12.56
N GLU A 152 4.23 5.80 11.40
CA GLU A 152 3.62 6.29 10.16
C GLU A 152 2.43 5.42 9.73
N ILE A 153 2.58 4.10 9.83
CA ILE A 153 1.49 3.14 9.55
C ILE A 153 0.31 3.37 10.49
N ALA A 154 0.56 3.61 11.79
CA ALA A 154 -0.48 3.91 12.77
C ALA A 154 -1.29 5.14 12.37
N GLU A 155 -0.61 6.19 11.91
CA GLU A 155 -1.24 7.42 11.46
C GLU A 155 -2.07 7.24 10.18
N ILE A 156 -1.54 6.52 9.19
CA ILE A 156 -2.23 6.26 7.91
C ILE A 156 -3.47 5.41 8.15
N MET A 157 -3.32 4.30 8.88
CA MET A 157 -4.41 3.37 9.18
C MET A 157 -5.37 3.90 10.25
N SER A 158 -5.06 5.03 10.89
CA SER A 158 -5.85 5.63 11.96
C SER A 158 -6.11 4.66 13.13
N ILE A 159 -5.07 3.94 13.55
CA ILE A 159 -5.08 3.01 14.69
C ILE A 159 -3.94 3.36 15.65
N ASN A 160 -4.02 2.92 16.90
CA ASN A 160 -2.92 3.14 17.84
C ASN A 160 -1.69 2.27 17.50
N ILE A 161 -0.50 2.71 17.89
CA ILE A 161 0.76 2.03 17.60
C ILE A 161 0.81 0.59 18.16
N ASN A 162 0.20 0.34 19.33
CA ASN A 162 0.11 -1.01 19.90
C ASN A 162 -0.73 -1.95 19.04
N SER A 163 -1.78 -1.44 18.38
CA SER A 163 -2.58 -2.19 17.41
C SER A 163 -1.77 -2.48 16.15
N VAL A 164 -0.89 -1.57 15.71
CA VAL A 164 0.05 -1.84 14.61
C VAL A 164 1.01 -2.97 14.98
N TYR A 165 1.62 -2.94 16.17
CA TYR A 165 2.50 -4.01 16.64
C TYR A 165 1.80 -5.36 16.70
N LYS A 166 0.59 -5.41 17.28
CA LYS A 166 -0.22 -6.64 17.34
C LYS A 166 -0.60 -7.14 15.95
N LEU A 167 -1.01 -6.24 15.05
CA LEU A 167 -1.37 -6.57 13.68
C LEU A 167 -0.15 -7.11 12.92
N TRP A 168 1.00 -6.47 13.07
CA TRP A 168 2.26 -6.89 12.47
C TRP A 168 2.70 -8.26 12.99
N TYR A 169 2.69 -8.47 14.31
CA TYR A 169 3.04 -9.76 14.90
C TYR A 169 2.17 -10.88 14.33
N LYS A 170 0.84 -10.68 14.30
CA LYS A 170 -0.10 -11.65 13.72
C LYS A 170 0.13 -11.85 12.22
N THR A 171 0.53 -10.82 11.49
CA THR A 171 0.86 -10.91 10.07
C THR A 171 2.08 -11.80 9.87
N VAL A 172 3.15 -11.58 10.63
CA VAL A 172 4.38 -12.38 10.55
C VAL A 172 4.13 -13.83 10.93
N ASP A 173 3.30 -14.08 11.95
CA ASP A 173 2.92 -15.43 12.37
C ASP A 173 2.16 -16.18 11.25
N ASN A 174 1.16 -15.53 10.66
CA ASN A 174 0.41 -16.08 9.52
C ASN A 174 1.31 -16.34 8.30
N LEU A 175 2.27 -15.46 8.02
CA LEU A 175 3.23 -15.65 6.93
C LEU A 175 4.17 -16.84 7.20
N LYS A 176 4.65 -16.99 8.44
CA LYS A 176 5.49 -18.13 8.85
C LYS A 176 4.75 -19.46 8.72
N ASP A 177 3.49 -19.51 9.12
CA ASP A 177 2.69 -20.73 9.00
C ASP A 177 2.45 -21.08 7.53
N ALA A 178 2.15 -20.10 6.68
CA ALA A 178 2.02 -20.32 5.24
C ALA A 178 3.31 -20.86 4.60
N LEU A 179 4.48 -20.31 4.98
CA LEU A 179 5.78 -20.80 4.51
C LEU A 179 6.09 -22.21 5.03
N ARG A 180 5.74 -22.52 6.29
CA ARG A 180 5.90 -23.87 6.86
C ARG A 180 5.08 -24.89 6.08
N HIS A 181 3.84 -24.57 5.74
CA HIS A 181 2.99 -25.44 4.93
C HIS A 181 3.60 -25.69 3.55
N LEU A 182 4.14 -24.67 2.88
CA LEU A 182 4.84 -24.81 1.60
C LEU A 182 6.06 -25.74 1.73
N LEU A 183 6.90 -25.55 2.75
CA LEU A 183 8.04 -26.42 3.01
C LEU A 183 7.62 -27.87 3.25
N CYS A 184 6.57 -28.11 4.02
CA CYS A 184 6.04 -29.47 4.24
C CYS A 184 5.56 -30.11 2.93
N VAL A 185 4.85 -29.38 2.07
CA VAL A 185 4.40 -29.89 0.77
C VAL A 185 5.58 -30.23 -0.12
N LEU A 186 6.62 -29.38 -0.16
CA LEU A 186 7.84 -29.64 -0.93
C LEU A 186 8.58 -30.88 -0.40
N LEU A 187 8.69 -31.04 0.92
CA LEU A 187 9.32 -32.23 1.51
C LEU A 187 8.56 -33.51 1.16
N VAL A 188 7.22 -33.50 1.24
CA VAL A 188 6.39 -34.65 0.85
C VAL A 188 6.55 -34.97 -0.64
N TYR A 189 6.59 -33.94 -1.50
CA TYR A 189 6.81 -34.10 -2.93
C TYR A 189 8.20 -34.66 -3.26
N CYS A 190 9.26 -34.22 -2.57
CA CYS A 190 10.61 -34.76 -2.74
C CYS A 190 10.69 -36.23 -2.28
N VAL A 191 10.04 -36.59 -1.18
CA VAL A 191 10.00 -37.97 -0.67
C VAL A 191 9.20 -38.89 -1.60
N SER A 192 8.07 -38.43 -2.15
CA SER A 192 7.27 -39.25 -3.07
C SER A 192 7.96 -39.47 -4.42
N ARG A 193 8.75 -38.50 -4.89
CA ARG A 193 9.53 -38.62 -6.13
C ARG A 193 10.73 -39.55 -6.01
N THR A 194 11.37 -39.59 -4.83
CA THR A 194 12.51 -40.49 -4.57
C THR A 194 12.10 -41.95 -4.31
N GLY A 195 10.83 -42.21 -4.00
CA GLY A 195 10.29 -43.55 -3.76
C GLY A 195 9.72 -44.29 -4.99
N THR A 196 9.75 -43.68 -6.18
CA THR A 196 9.19 -44.27 -7.43
C THR A 196 10.25 -44.78 -8.42
N GLU A 197 11.54 -44.70 -8.06
CA GLU A 197 12.67 -45.21 -8.87
C GLU A 197 13.29 -46.51 -8.31
N GLY A 198 12.61 -47.20 -7.39
CA GLY A 198 13.07 -48.44 -6.75
C GLY A 198 12.27 -49.69 -7.12
#